data_AF-A0A7Y5V3B7-F1
#
_entry.id   AF-A0A7Y5V3B7-F1
#
_cell.length_a   1.000
_cell.length_b   1.000
_cell.length_c   1.000
_cell.angle_alpha   90.00
_cell.angle_beta   90.00
_cell.angle_gamma   90.00
#
_symmetry.space_group_name_H-M   'P 1'
#
loop_
_entity.id
_entity.type
_entity.pdbx_description
1 polymer ?
#
loop_
_entity_poly.entity_id
_entity_poly.type
_entity_poly.pdbx_seq_one_letter_code
_entity_poly.pdbx_strand_id
1 'polypeptide(L)' 'IAAEPVVAWAHYWAEADPLTRHLPEHAEAMDALDAALPPNVIAVGSDYRALRLDQQVEQGRAAARRLISRLTRRRP' A
#
# COMPACT_ATOMS: atom_id res chain seq x y z
N ILE A 1 44.07 2.21 0.51
CA ILE A 1 43.74 2.19 1.96
C ILE A 1 42.29 2.63 2.04
N ALA A 2 41.36 1.73 2.35
CA ALA A 2 39.99 2.14 2.67
C ALA A 2 40.03 2.71 4.08
N ALA A 3 39.59 3.97 4.24
CA ALA A 3 39.49 4.58 5.57
C ALA A 3 38.33 3.95 6.34
N GLU A 4 38.53 3.66 7.63
CA GLU A 4 37.47 3.19 8.53
C GLU A 4 36.35 4.24 8.67
N PRO A 5 35.07 3.84 8.67
CA PRO A 5 33.96 4.77 8.80
C PRO A 5 33.95 5.42 10.19
N VAL A 6 33.77 6.74 10.25
CA VAL A 6 33.66 7.51 11.51
C VAL A 6 32.44 7.08 12.34
N VAL A 7 31.36 6.67 11.66
CA VAL A 7 30.16 6.06 12.25
C VAL A 7 29.61 5.03 11.29
N ALA A 8 29.20 3.87 11.82
CA ALA A 8 28.51 2.83 11.06
C ALA A 8 27.23 2.40 11.78
N TRP A 9 26.20 2.16 10.98
CA TRP A 9 24.89 1.70 11.41
C TRP A 9 24.33 0.77 10.35
N ALA A 10 23.66 -0.28 10.81
CA ALA A 10 23.00 -1.26 9.97
C ALA A 10 21.60 -1.50 10.52
N HIS A 11 20.63 -1.45 9.62
CA HIS A 11 19.26 -1.86 9.90
C HIS A 11 18.92 -3.03 9.01
N TYR A 12 18.25 -4.01 9.59
CA TYR A 12 17.80 -5.20 8.87
C TYR A 12 16.28 -5.21 8.80
N TRP A 13 15.78 -5.35 7.59
CA TRP A 13 14.35 -5.46 7.30
C TRP A 13 14.19 -6.64 6.34
N ALA A 14 13.74 -7.78 6.88
CA ALA A 14 13.61 -9.01 6.10
C ALA A 14 12.62 -8.85 4.92
N GLU A 15 11.59 -8.03 5.11
CA GLU A 15 10.44 -7.89 4.20
C GLU A 15 10.06 -6.41 4.03
N ALA A 16 11.03 -5.55 3.69
CA ALA A 16 10.77 -4.12 3.48
C ALA A 16 10.00 -3.82 2.18
N ASP A 17 10.23 -4.64 1.16
CA ASP A 17 9.80 -4.37 -0.20
C ASP A 17 8.72 -5.36 -0.66
N PRO A 18 7.59 -4.87 -1.19
CA PRO A 18 6.60 -5.71 -1.83
C PRO A 18 7.21 -6.43 -3.03
N LEU A 19 7.28 -7.76 -2.97
CA LEU A 19 7.96 -8.56 -4.00
C LEU A 19 7.14 -8.70 -5.29
N THR A 20 5.80 -8.66 -5.19
CA THR A 20 4.92 -9.03 -6.29
C THR A 20 4.36 -7.85 -7.07
N ARG A 21 4.46 -6.62 -6.56
CA ARG A 21 3.74 -5.46 -7.13
C ARG A 21 4.12 -5.07 -8.57
N HIS A 22 5.24 -5.60 -9.06
CA HIS A 22 5.75 -5.39 -10.41
C HIS A 22 5.40 -6.54 -11.37
N LEU A 23 4.82 -7.63 -10.85
CA LEU A 23 4.41 -8.78 -11.65
C LEU A 23 3.09 -8.49 -12.36
N PRO A 24 2.89 -8.94 -13.61
CA PRO A 24 1.64 -8.75 -14.35
C PRO A 24 0.40 -9.27 -13.59
N GLU A 25 0.54 -10.41 -12.92
CA GLU A 25 -0.51 -11.09 -12.18
C GLU A 25 -0.97 -10.31 -10.94
N HIS A 26 -0.16 -9.35 -10.48
CA HIS A 26 -0.49 -8.52 -9.32
C HIS A 26 -1.74 -7.67 -9.56
N ALA A 27 -1.90 -7.12 -10.75
CA ALA A 27 -3.07 -6.31 -11.08
C ALA A 27 -4.36 -7.13 -10.97
N GLU A 28 -4.35 -8.36 -11.51
CA GLU A 28 -5.47 -9.30 -11.44
C GLU A 28 -5.76 -9.72 -9.99
N ALA A 29 -4.72 -10.00 -9.20
CA ALA A 29 -4.86 -10.31 -7.78
C ALA A 29 -5.48 -9.15 -6.98
N MET A 30 -5.11 -7.90 -7.29
CA MET A 30 -5.71 -6.72 -6.65
C MET A 30 -7.16 -6.52 -7.05
N ASP A 31 -7.53 -6.80 -8.30
CA ASP A 31 -8.92 -6.75 -8.76
C ASP A 31 -9.77 -7.82 -8.04
N ALA A 32 -9.25 -9.04 -7.93
CA ALA A 32 -9.90 -10.14 -7.20
C ALA A 32 -10.06 -9.80 -5.70
N LEU A 33 -9.04 -9.21 -5.09
CA LEU A 33 -9.12 -8.73 -3.71
C LEU A 33 -10.20 -7.67 -3.54
N ASP A 34 -10.18 -6.62 -4.37
CA ASP A 34 -11.16 -5.53 -4.31
C ASP A 34 -12.60 -6.03 -4.46
N ALA A 35 -12.82 -7.08 -5.25
CA ALA A 35 -14.13 -7.72 -5.43
C ALA A 35 -14.56 -8.57 -4.22
N ALA A 36 -13.61 -9.20 -3.53
CA ALA A 36 -13.88 -10.06 -2.37
C ALA A 36 -14.08 -9.27 -1.06
N LEU A 37 -13.57 -8.04 -0.98
CA LEU A 37 -13.64 -7.23 0.23
C LEU A 37 -15.08 -6.77 0.55
N PRO A 38 -15.48 -6.74 1.83
CA PRO A 38 -16.77 -6.20 2.22
C PRO A 38 -16.92 -4.72 1.81
N PRO A 39 -18.17 -4.22 1.62
CA PRO A 39 -18.42 -2.87 1.12
C PRO A 39 -17.79 -1.72 1.93
N ASN A 40 -17.41 -1.92 3.19
CA ASN A 40 -16.78 -0.89 4.04
C ASN A 40 -15.31 -1.18 4.36
N VAL A 41 -14.70 -2.12 3.64
CA VAL A 41 -13.28 -2.43 3.74
C VAL A 41 -12.63 -2.01 2.44
N ILE A 42 -11.48 -1.34 2.53
CA ILE A 42 -10.68 -0.89 1.39
C ILE A 42 -9.22 -1.17 1.72
N ALA A 43 -8.54 -1.88 0.83
CA ALA A 43 -7.14 -2.20 0.96
C ALA A 43 -6.27 -1.14 0.26
N VAL A 44 -5.27 -0.60 0.96
CA VAL A 44 -4.35 0.45 0.47
C VAL A 44 -2.97 0.30 1.09
N GLY A 45 -1.93 0.81 0.42
CA GLY A 45 -0.54 0.70 0.86
C GLY A 45 0.42 0.22 -0.23
N SER A 46 1.67 0.01 0.17
CA SER A 46 2.78 -0.37 -0.71
C SER A 46 2.60 -1.71 -1.40
N ASP A 47 1.93 -2.66 -0.75
CA ASP A 47 1.64 -4.00 -1.30
C ASP A 47 0.49 -4.02 -2.30
N TYR A 48 -0.23 -2.90 -2.46
CA TYR A 48 -1.39 -2.83 -3.33
C TYR A 48 -1.02 -2.19 -4.67
N ARG A 49 -1.70 -1.11 -5.06
CA ARG A 49 -1.55 -0.53 -6.41
C ARG A 49 -0.53 0.60 -6.50
N ALA A 50 -0.01 1.09 -5.37
CA ALA A 50 0.84 2.27 -5.34
C ALA A 50 2.34 1.90 -5.35
N LEU A 51 3.06 2.35 -6.37
CA LEU A 51 4.48 2.03 -6.58
C LEU A 51 5.42 3.04 -5.90
N ARG A 52 4.94 4.27 -5.71
CA ARG A 52 5.70 5.39 -5.13
C ARG A 52 5.04 5.90 -3.86
N LEU A 53 5.82 6.54 -2.99
CA LEU A 53 5.33 7.08 -1.72
C LEU A 53 4.20 8.11 -1.90
N ASP A 54 4.33 9.02 -2.86
CA ASP A 54 3.29 10.00 -3.18
C ASP A 54 1.98 9.34 -3.63
N GLN A 55 2.08 8.29 -4.44
CA GLN A 55 0.93 7.49 -4.85
C GLN A 55 0.30 6.76 -3.66
N GLN A 56 1.08 6.25 -2.72
CA GLN A 56 0.56 5.58 -1.51
C GLN A 56 -0.23 6.56 -0.64
N VAL A 57 0.28 7.78 -0.47
CA VAL A 57 -0.42 8.86 0.26
C VAL A 57 -1.75 9.19 -0.42
N GLU A 58 -1.75 9.39 -1.74
CA GLU A 58 -2.98 9.68 -2.48
C GLU A 58 -3.97 8.51 -2.46
N GLN A 59 -3.48 7.28 -2.55
CA GLN A 59 -4.30 6.08 -2.43
C GLN A 59 -5.02 6.03 -1.06
N GLY A 60 -4.29 6.30 0.03
CA GLY A 60 -4.86 6.38 1.37
C GLY A 60 -5.92 7.48 1.51
N ARG A 61 -5.65 8.68 0.97
CA ARG A 61 -6.61 9.79 0.95
C ARG A 61 -7.88 9.43 0.17
N ALA A 62 -7.74 8.82 -0.99
CA ALA A 62 -8.87 8.40 -1.82
C ALA A 62 -9.71 7.33 -1.11
N ALA A 63 -9.09 6.34 -0.48
CA ALA A 63 -9.79 5.32 0.30
C ALA A 63 -10.55 5.91 1.49
N ALA A 64 -9.95 6.83 2.25
CA ALA A 64 -10.62 7.52 3.34
C ALA A 64 -11.86 8.27 2.87
N ARG A 65 -11.75 9.05 1.78
CA ARG A 65 -12.91 9.77 1.19
C ARG A 65 -14.01 8.80 0.76
N ARG A 66 -13.65 7.70 0.09
CA ARG A 66 -14.60 6.66 -0.34
C ARG A 66 -15.32 6.03 0.86
N LEU A 67 -14.59 5.69 1.92
CA LEU A 67 -15.17 5.11 3.13
C LEU A 67 -16.13 6.10 3.82
N ILE A 68 -15.72 7.36 3.99
CA ILE A 68 -16.58 8.41 4.58
C ILE A 68 -17.86 8.53 3.77
N SER A 69 -17.79 8.60 2.44
CA SER A 69 -18.97 8.70 1.58
C SER A 69 -19.94 7.52 1.74
N ARG A 70 -19.43 6.32 2.00
CA ARG A 70 -20.25 5.12 2.21
C ARG A 70 -20.92 5.14 3.58
N LEU A 71 -20.22 5.61 4.60
CA LEU A 71 -20.74 5.73 5.96
C LEU A 71 -21.80 6.82 6.08
N THR A 72 -21.62 7.96 5.41
CA THR A 72 -22.58 9.07 5.46
C THR A 72 -23.85 8.79 4.66
N ARG A 73 -23.77 8.06 3.54
CA ARG A 73 -24.93 7.59 2.76
C ARG A 73 -25.76 6.50 3.45
N ARG A 74 -25.21 5.88 4.52
CA ARG A 74 -25.87 4.82 5.29
C ARG A 74 -26.57 5.31 6.56
N ARG A 75 -26.65 6.63 6.80
CA ARG A 75 -27.47 7.14 7.91
C ARG A 75 -28.97 6.97 7.55
N PRO A 76 -29.78 6.35 8.43
CA PRO A 76 -31.23 6.37 8.30
C PRO A 76 -31.78 7.80 8.39
#